data_AF-A0A2V7AJY8-F1
#
_entry.id   AF-A0A2V7AJY8-F1
#
_cell.length_a   1.000
_cell.length_b   1.000
_cell.length_c   1.000
_cell.angle_alpha   90.00
_cell.angle_beta   90.00
_cell.angle_gamma   90.00
#
_symmetry.space_group_name_H-M   'P 1'
#
loop_
_entity.id
_entity.type
_entity.pdbx_description
1 polymer ?
#
loop_
_entity_poly.entity_id
_entity_poly.type
_entity_poly.pdbx_seq_one_letter_code
_entity_poly.pdbx_strand_id
1 'polypeptide(L)' 'MGDQRGFTLIELMIVVAIIGILAAIAVPLYANMQARARIAKAQADIRGMASAVVVWGAHMGVLPSALGLLTAIATN' A
#
# COMPACT_ATOMS: atom_id res chain seq x y z
N MET A 1 27.34 -32.64 30.70
CA MET A 1 26.27 -32.02 31.49
C MET A 1 26.14 -30.59 30.99
N GLY A 2 25.10 -30.33 30.19
CA GLY A 2 24.93 -29.05 29.50
C GLY A 2 24.50 -27.95 30.47
N ASP A 3 25.23 -26.84 30.44
CA ASP A 3 24.99 -25.62 31.19
C ASP A 3 23.66 -24.99 30.69
N GLN A 4 22.53 -25.42 31.27
CA GLN A 4 21.21 -24.87 30.96
C GLN A 4 21.06 -23.52 31.66
N ARG A 5 21.70 -22.50 31.09
CA ARG A 5 21.50 -21.09 31.44
C ARG A 5 20.10 -20.68 31.00
N GLY A 6 19.15 -20.70 31.93
CA GLY A 6 17.81 -20.16 31.73
C GLY A 6 17.84 -18.64 31.57
N PHE A 7 16.99 -18.12 30.69
CA PHE A 7 16.81 -16.68 30.47
C PHE A 7 16.21 -16.03 31.72
N THR A 8 16.68 -14.85 32.12
CA THR A 8 16.12 -14.17 33.29
C THR A 8 14.79 -13.50 32.95
N LEU A 9 13.85 -13.48 33.90
CA LEU A 9 12.58 -12.76 33.72
C LEU A 9 12.81 -11.27 33.47
N ILE A 10 13.85 -10.68 34.08
CA ILE A 10 14.16 -9.26 33.92
C ILE A 10 14.66 -8.92 32.52
N GLU A 11 15.44 -9.80 31.88
CA GLU A 11 15.82 -9.62 30.47
C GLU A 11 14.57 -9.61 29.58
N LEU A 12 13.64 -10.54 29.79
CA LEU A 12 12.39 -10.58 29.03
C LEU A 12 11.54 -9.32 29.26
N MET A 13 11.46 -8.83 30.50
CA MET A 13 10.69 -7.61 30.81
C MET A 13 11.23 -6.37 30.09
N ILE A 14 12.55 -6.19 30.05
CA ILE A 14 13.16 -5.05 29.36
C ILE A 14 12.94 -5.15 27.85
N VAL A 15 13.04 -6.35 27.27
CA VAL A 15 12.79 -6.58 25.84
C VAL A 15 11.36 -6.19 25.47
N VAL A 16 10.36 -6.65 26.23
CA VAL A 16 8.96 -6.32 25.97
C VAL A 16 8.69 -4.82 26.16
N ALA A 17 9.34 -4.17 27.14
CA ALA A 17 9.24 -2.73 27.32
C ALA A 17 9.76 -1.94 26.11
N ILE A 18 10.93 -2.31 25.57
CA ILE A 18 11.51 -1.66 24.39
C ILE A 18 10.62 -1.90 23.15
N ILE A 19 10.15 -3.14 22.94
CA ILE A 19 9.24 -3.46 21.83
C ILE A 19 7.94 -2.66 21.96
N GLY A 20 7.41 -2.48 23.17
CA GLY A 20 6.22 -1.67 23.43
C GLY A 20 6.39 -0.20 23.00
N ILE A 21 7.54 0.41 23.32
CA ILE A 21 7.86 1.80 22.92
C ILE A 21 7.95 1.90 21.40
N LEU A 22 8.66 0.97 20.75
CA LEU A 22 8.80 0.95 19.30
C LEU A 22 7.45 0.74 18.61
N ALA A 23 6.62 -0.18 19.11
CA ALA A 23 5.30 -0.47 18.57
C ALA A 23 4.35 0.73 18.70
N ALA A 24 4.38 1.45 19.82
CA ALA A 24 3.55 2.64 20.03
C ALA A 24 3.80 3.74 18.99
N ILE A 25 5.04 3.90 18.51
CA ILE A 25 5.40 4.86 17.46
C ILE A 25 5.17 4.26 16.06
N ALA A 26 5.55 3.00 15.85
CA ALA A 26 5.53 2.36 14.54
C ALA A 26 4.10 2.12 14.02
N VAL A 27 3.17 1.72 14.88
CA VAL A 27 1.78 1.42 14.48
C VAL A 27 1.06 2.63 13.86
N PRO A 28 0.98 3.82 14.50
CA PRO A 28 0.31 4.96 13.89
C PRO A 28 1.04 5.46 12.64
N LEU A 29 2.37 5.42 12.62
CA LEU A 29 3.17 5.78 11.45
C LEU A 29 2.84 4.88 10.25
N TYR A 30 2.84 3.56 10.46
CA TYR A 30 2.54 2.58 9.42
C TYR A 30 1.10 2.69 8.91
N ALA A 31 0.13 2.93 9.80
CA ALA A 31 -1.25 3.18 9.41
C ALA A 31 -1.39 4.42 8.51
N ASN A 32 -0.71 5.52 8.84
CA ASN A 32 -0.69 6.74 8.02
C ASN A 32 0.00 6.50 6.66
N MET A 33 1.12 5.76 6.64
CA MET A 33 1.80 5.39 5.39
C MET A 33 0.90 4.54 4.49
N GLN A 34 0.17 3.56 5.03
CA GLN A 34 -0.80 2.79 4.24
C GLN A 34 -1.92 3.67 3.68
N ALA A 35 -2.48 4.58 4.47
CA ALA A 35 -3.53 5.48 4.00
C ALA A 35 -3.02 6.36 2.84
N ARG A 36 -1.82 6.92 2.97
CA ARG A 36 -1.16 7.70 1.92
C ARG A 36 -0.87 6.86 0.67
N ALA A 37 -0.39 5.64 0.85
CA ALA A 37 -0.14 4.71 -0.27
C ALA A 37 -1.43 4.38 -1.03
N ARG A 38 -2.55 4.18 -0.33
CA ARG A 38 -3.86 3.96 -0.96
C ARG A 38 -4.33 5.17 -1.75
N ILE A 39 -4.17 6.38 -1.21
CA ILE A 39 -4.49 7.63 -1.92
C ILE A 39 -3.60 7.80 -3.15
N ALA A 40 -2.29 7.58 -3.01
CA ALA A 40 -1.34 7.67 -4.12
C ALA A 40 -1.66 6.66 -5.22
N LYS A 41 -2.05 5.43 -4.86
CA LYS A 41 -2.51 4.41 -5.80
C LYS A 41 -3.77 4.85 -6.52
N ALA A 42 -4.80 5.29 -5.79
CA ALA A 42 -6.04 5.78 -6.40
C ALA A 42 -5.79 6.95 -7.37
N GLN A 43 -4.89 7.88 -7.00
CA GLN A 43 -4.48 8.96 -7.89
C GLN A 43 -3.75 8.46 -9.14
N ALA A 44 -2.89 7.44 -9.01
CA ALA A 44 -2.21 6.83 -10.15
C ALA A 44 -3.21 6.11 -11.07
N ASP A 45 -4.16 5.37 -10.51
CA ASP A 45 -5.21 4.68 -11.25
C ASP A 45 -6.08 5.68 -12.02
N ILE A 46 -6.50 6.77 -11.39
CA ILE A 46 -7.27 7.86 -12.05
C ILE A 46 -6.48 8.46 -13.21
N ARG A 47 -5.17 8.73 -13.03
CA ARG A 47 -4.33 9.27 -14.11
C ARG A 47 -4.21 8.29 -15.28
N GLY A 48 -4.07 7.00 -15.00
CA GLY A 48 -4.05 5.96 -16.03
C GLY A 48 -5.38 5.83 -16.77
N MET A 49 -6.51 5.96 -16.08
CA MET A 49 -7.82 5.98 -16.70
C MET A 49 -8.01 7.23 -17.58
N ALA A 50 -7.61 8.41 -17.08
CA ALA A 50 -7.70 9.65 -17.84
C ALA A 50 -6.87 9.59 -19.13
N SER A 51 -5.65 9.04 -19.09
CA SER A 51 -4.86 8.85 -20.31
C SER A 51 -5.51 7.88 -21.27
N ALA A 52 -6.08 6.77 -20.78
CA ALA A 52 -6.82 5.82 -21.62
C ALA A 52 -8.05 6.48 -22.30
N VAL A 53 -8.78 7.33 -21.59
CA VAL A 53 -9.91 8.10 -22.17
C VAL A 53 -9.45 9.01 -23.30
N VAL A 54 -8.33 9.71 -23.10
CA VAL A 54 -7.76 10.61 -24.12
C VAL A 54 -7.34 9.84 -25.36
N VAL A 55 -6.65 8.71 -25.18
CA VAL A 55 -6.23 7.84 -26.30
C VAL A 55 -7.43 7.28 -27.05
N TRP A 56 -8.45 6.81 -26.33
CA TRP A 56 -9.69 6.32 -26.93
C TRP A 56 -10.38 7.40 -27.76
N GLY A 57 -10.55 8.60 -27.21
CA GLY A 57 -11.16 9.73 -27.91
C GLY A 57 -10.38 10.13 -29.18
N ALA A 58 -9.05 10.08 -29.12
CA ALA A 58 -8.20 10.33 -30.28
C ALA A 58 -8.35 9.28 -31.38
N HIS A 59 -8.52 8.00 -31.01
CA HIS A 59 -8.68 6.91 -31.97
C HIS A 59 -10.10 6.80 -32.56
N MET A 60 -11.12 7.06 -31.74
CA MET A 60 -12.52 6.78 -32.09
C MET A 60 -13.36 8.03 -32.37
N GLY A 61 -12.81 9.22 -32.15
CA GLY A 61 -13.51 10.50 -32.37
C GLY A 61 -14.67 10.76 -31.40
N VAL A 62 -14.90 9.85 -30.43
CA VAL A 62 -15.95 9.92 -29.42
C VAL A 62 -15.40 9.51 -28.06
N LEU A 63 -15.94 10.10 -26.99
CA LEU A 63 -15.57 9.73 -25.63
C LEU A 63 -16.19 8.37 -25.26
N PRO A 64 -15.48 7.53 -24.48
CA PRO A 64 -15.99 6.24 -24.04
C PRO A 64 -17.15 6.43 -23.06
N SER A 65 -18.28 5.76 -23.33
CA SER A 65 -19.49 5.80 -22.50
C SER A 65 -19.55 4.71 -21.42
N ALA A 66 -18.58 3.79 -21.43
CA ALA A 66 -18.51 2.67 -20.49
C ALA A 66 -17.07 2.34 -20.12
N LEU A 67 -16.86 1.91 -18.87
CA LEU A 67 -15.54 1.58 -18.33
C LEU A 67 -14.86 0.41 -19.07
N GLY A 68 -15.65 -0.58 -19.52
CA GLY A 68 -15.14 -1.75 -20.25
C GLY A 68 -14.52 -1.41 -21.62
N LEU A 69 -14.82 -0.24 -22.16
CA LEU A 69 -14.20 0.25 -23.40
C LEU A 69 -12.76 0.71 -23.14
N LEU A 70 -12.48 1.30 -21.98
CA LEU A 70 -11.12 1.73 -21.61
C LEU A 70 -10.15 0.56 -21.41
N THR A 71 -10.68 -0.65 -21.14
CA THR A 71 -9.89 -1.88 -21.06
C THR A 71 -9.75 -2.61 -22.40
N ALA A 72 -10.57 -2.27 -23.39
CA ALA A 72 -10.59 -2.94 -24.69
C ALA A 72 -9.52 -2.41 -25.68
N ILE A 73 -9.03 -1.17 -25.50
CA ILE A 73 -8.05 -0.54 -26.41
C ILE A 73 -6.58 -0.90 -26.12
N ALA A 74 -6.28 -1.71 -25.11
CA ALA A 74 -4.91 -2.13 -24.80
C ALA A 74 -4.52 -3.52 -25.35
N THR A 75 -5.43 -4.22 -26.02
CA THR A 75 -5.13 -5.51 -26.66
C THR A 75 -5.27 -5.31 -28.17
N ASN A 76 -4.14 -5.35 -28.88
CA ASN A 76 -4.15 -5.52 -30.35
C ASN A 76 -4.99 -6.74 -30.72
#